data_AF-A0A0T6B0T3-F1
#
_entry.id   AF-A0A0T6B0T3-F1
#
_cell.length_a   1.000
_cell.length_b   1.000
_cell.length_c   1.000
_cell.angle_alpha   90.00
_cell.angle_beta   90.00
_cell.angle_gamma   90.00
#
_symmetry.space_group_name_H-M   'P 1'
#
loop_
_entity.id
_entity.type
_entity.pdbx_description
1 polymer ?
#
loop_
_entity_poly.entity_id
_entity_poly.type
_entity_poly.pdbx_seq_one_letter_code
_entity_poly.pdbx_strand_id
1 'polypeptide(L)'
;QSYTLRLSVINVITEVVLTSFSKTDLSNNERESRDEFLEILFDHMLDVSSYVRARVIQNWSRLQQEDVLPAKMQSEILEKVVEHLTDKASNVRKAAAICVRSFLEHNPFGSELKLKKMEEALAKESKSYEEMMEKHCEPHIEKLKESQEVWNNIKDEIAKVIENNLNQNDDNDEEENDLNVPTDQIPSVVQTYLKEKKYEEAVKITKHAVEYVKECSHLRNTMEHVDERELLMKVIRNFHLNIFNQLLSLTNREDGAHLSKQQELVDYYGDAVKFLKVLESAIEPMRDLLDSVNISEMQEAVEFFVATYKFNIDNAR
;
A
#
# COMPACT_ATOMS: atom_id res chain seq x y z
N GLN A 1 -9.22 -33.69 -5.10
CA GLN A 1 -10.15 -32.65 -5.60
C GLN A 1 -10.04 -32.57 -7.12
N SER A 2 -11.17 -32.53 -7.85
CA SER A 2 -11.15 -32.55 -9.33
C SER A 2 -10.57 -31.26 -9.91
N TYR A 3 -9.58 -31.37 -10.79
CA TYR A 3 -9.00 -30.22 -11.49
C TYR A 3 -10.02 -29.54 -12.41
N THR A 4 -10.97 -30.28 -12.97
CA THR A 4 -12.01 -29.74 -13.86
C THR A 4 -12.91 -28.73 -13.16
N LEU A 5 -13.27 -28.98 -11.89
CA LEU A 5 -14.05 -28.03 -11.08
C LEU A 5 -13.25 -26.76 -10.81
N ARG A 6 -11.95 -26.89 -10.49
CA ARG A 6 -11.08 -25.73 -10.28
C ARG A 6 -10.97 -24.87 -11.55
N LEU A 7 -10.81 -25.49 -12.73
CA LEU A 7 -10.83 -24.76 -14.00
C LEU A 7 -12.12 -23.95 -14.19
N SER A 8 -13.27 -24.54 -13.91
CA SER A 8 -14.55 -23.85 -14.04
C SER A 8 -14.62 -22.64 -13.11
N VAL A 9 -14.21 -22.81 -11.84
CA VAL A 9 -14.20 -21.72 -10.86
C VAL A 9 -13.26 -20.60 -11.29
N ILE A 10 -12.04 -20.92 -11.72
CA ILE A 10 -11.04 -19.94 -12.20
C ILE A 10 -11.59 -19.11 -13.37
N ASN A 11 -12.28 -19.75 -14.32
CA ASN A 11 -12.90 -19.05 -15.43
C ASN A 11 -14.03 -18.13 -14.94
N VAL A 12 -14.91 -18.64 -14.06
CA VAL A 12 -15.99 -17.82 -13.50
C VAL A 12 -15.44 -16.60 -12.76
N ILE A 13 -14.41 -16.77 -11.93
CA ILE A 13 -13.74 -15.66 -11.23
C ILE A 13 -13.21 -14.64 -12.24
N THR A 14 -12.53 -15.10 -13.30
CA THR A 14 -12.00 -14.22 -14.35
C THR A 14 -13.10 -13.43 -15.04
N GLU A 15 -14.21 -14.08 -15.41
CA GLU A 15 -15.35 -13.39 -16.03
C GLU A 15 -15.97 -12.37 -15.08
N VAL A 16 -16.12 -12.70 -13.79
CA VAL A 16 -16.63 -11.77 -12.77
C VAL A 16 -15.72 -10.53 -12.66
N VAL A 17 -14.40 -10.71 -12.67
CA VAL A 17 -13.43 -9.61 -12.68
C VAL A 17 -13.63 -8.72 -13.91
N LEU A 18 -13.72 -9.31 -15.10
CA LEU A 18 -13.90 -8.58 -16.36
C LEU A 18 -15.25 -7.84 -16.44
N THR A 19 -16.34 -8.43 -15.95
CA THR A 19 -17.69 -7.84 -16.10
C THR A 19 -18.05 -6.85 -15.01
N SER A 20 -17.63 -7.13 -13.77
CA SER A 20 -18.10 -6.39 -12.59
C SER A 20 -17.09 -5.34 -12.12
N PHE A 21 -15.80 -5.55 -12.39
CA PHE A 21 -14.71 -4.73 -11.84
C PHE A 21 -13.87 -4.02 -12.91
N SER A 22 -14.37 -3.93 -14.15
CA SER A 22 -13.72 -3.20 -15.26
C SER A 22 -14.03 -1.69 -15.29
N LYS A 23 -14.87 -1.19 -14.38
CA LYS A 23 -15.22 0.24 -14.30
C LYS A 23 -14.12 1.03 -13.61
N THR A 24 -13.90 2.28 -14.03
CA THR A 24 -12.91 3.18 -13.43
C THR A 24 -13.30 3.65 -12.02
N ASP A 25 -14.60 3.77 -11.74
CA ASP A 25 -15.13 4.28 -10.48
C ASP A 25 -15.62 3.15 -9.56
N LEU A 26 -14.70 2.28 -9.12
CA LEU A 26 -15.00 1.25 -8.12
C LEU A 26 -15.04 1.85 -6.71
N SER A 27 -16.04 1.46 -5.93
CA SER A 27 -16.08 1.71 -4.48
C SER A 27 -14.97 0.93 -3.76
N ASN A 28 -14.64 1.31 -2.51
CA ASN A 28 -13.60 0.63 -1.74
C ASN A 28 -13.90 -0.86 -1.55
N ASN A 29 -15.15 -1.23 -1.25
CA ASN A 29 -15.57 -2.62 -1.09
C ASN A 29 -15.45 -3.42 -2.41
N GLU A 30 -15.73 -2.78 -3.56
CA GLU A 30 -15.57 -3.42 -4.87
C GLU A 30 -14.10 -3.64 -5.22
N ARG A 31 -13.21 -2.70 -4.84
CA ARG A 31 -11.76 -2.87 -4.99
C ARG A 31 -11.23 -4.02 -4.13
N GLU A 32 -11.64 -4.08 -2.87
CA GLU A 32 -11.29 -5.19 -1.97
C GLU A 32 -11.76 -6.53 -2.54
N SER A 33 -13.01 -6.61 -2.98
CA SER A 33 -13.55 -7.84 -3.60
C SER A 33 -12.79 -8.24 -4.87
N ARG A 34 -12.42 -7.27 -5.72
CA ARG A 34 -11.59 -7.53 -6.90
C ARG A 34 -10.24 -8.09 -6.48
N ASP A 35 -9.58 -7.47 -5.52
CA ASP A 35 -8.23 -7.84 -5.10
C ASP A 35 -8.22 -9.25 -4.47
N GLU A 36 -9.26 -9.62 -3.70
CA GLU A 36 -9.48 -10.99 -3.22
C GLU A 36 -9.61 -11.99 -4.38
N PHE A 37 -10.37 -11.67 -5.43
CA PHE A 37 -10.48 -12.54 -6.61
C PHE A 37 -9.15 -12.69 -7.35
N LEU A 38 -8.38 -11.60 -7.47
CA LEU A 38 -7.07 -11.61 -8.10
C LEU A 38 -6.06 -12.43 -7.28
N GLU A 39 -6.10 -12.35 -5.95
CA GLU A 39 -5.28 -13.18 -5.05
C GLU A 39 -5.61 -14.68 -5.21
N ILE A 40 -6.90 -15.03 -5.28
CA ILE A 40 -7.31 -16.42 -5.56
C ILE A 40 -6.74 -16.89 -6.91
N LEU A 41 -6.79 -16.07 -7.96
CA LEU A 41 -6.19 -16.42 -9.25
C LEU A 41 -4.67 -16.57 -9.14
N PHE A 42 -4.01 -15.71 -8.37
CA PHE A 42 -2.56 -15.72 -8.18
C PHE A 42 -2.09 -17.02 -7.51
N ASP A 43 -2.77 -17.46 -6.45
CA ASP A 43 -2.49 -18.72 -5.77
C ASP A 43 -2.56 -19.94 -6.70
N HIS A 44 -3.52 -19.93 -7.63
CA HIS A 44 -3.71 -21.04 -8.58
C HIS A 44 -2.65 -21.09 -9.69
N MET A 45 -1.75 -20.11 -9.78
CA MET A 45 -0.55 -20.22 -10.63
C MET A 45 0.38 -21.36 -10.15
N LEU A 46 0.30 -21.73 -8.87
CA LEU A 46 1.08 -22.82 -8.27
C LEU A 46 0.30 -24.14 -8.12
N ASP A 47 -0.82 -24.31 -8.82
CA ASP A 47 -1.63 -25.53 -8.73
C ASP A 47 -0.88 -26.79 -9.20
N VAL A 48 -1.15 -27.93 -8.56
CA VAL A 48 -0.54 -29.22 -8.89
C VAL A 48 -0.83 -29.65 -10.34
N SER A 49 -1.97 -29.25 -10.91
CA SER A 49 -2.37 -29.56 -12.28
C SER A 49 -1.80 -28.54 -13.27
N SER A 50 -1.03 -29.01 -14.25
CA SER A 50 -0.55 -28.16 -15.36
C SER A 50 -1.68 -27.53 -16.17
N TYR A 51 -2.86 -28.16 -16.25
CA TYR A 51 -4.03 -27.59 -16.93
C TYR A 51 -4.62 -26.40 -16.19
N VAL A 52 -4.59 -26.43 -14.85
CA VAL A 52 -5.06 -25.32 -14.01
C VAL A 52 -4.12 -24.15 -14.18
N ARG A 53 -2.81 -24.36 -13.97
CA ARG A 53 -1.78 -23.31 -14.10
C ARG A 53 -1.80 -22.65 -15.47
N ALA A 54 -1.84 -23.45 -16.54
CA ALA A 54 -1.92 -22.91 -17.90
C ALA A 54 -3.20 -22.09 -18.11
N ARG A 55 -4.35 -22.51 -17.54
CA ARG A 55 -5.61 -21.77 -17.66
C ARG A 55 -5.57 -20.45 -16.91
N VAL A 56 -5.01 -20.43 -15.70
CA VAL A 56 -4.84 -19.21 -14.90
C VAL A 56 -3.97 -18.20 -15.64
N ILE A 57 -2.82 -18.63 -16.17
CA ILE A 57 -1.92 -17.78 -16.94
C ILE A 57 -2.59 -17.23 -18.21
N GLN A 58 -3.40 -18.04 -18.89
CA GLN A 58 -4.22 -17.56 -20.02
C GLN A 58 -5.22 -16.48 -19.60
N ASN A 59 -5.83 -16.62 -18.41
CA ASN A 59 -6.76 -15.63 -17.89
C ASN A 59 -6.04 -14.34 -17.45
N TRP A 60 -4.83 -14.42 -16.89
CA TRP A 60 -3.99 -13.23 -16.65
C TRP A 60 -3.70 -12.46 -17.93
N SER A 61 -3.40 -13.15 -19.03
CA SER A 61 -3.21 -12.52 -20.34
C SER A 61 -4.47 -11.77 -20.80
N ARG A 62 -5.67 -12.33 -20.58
CA ARG A 62 -6.95 -11.68 -20.88
C ARG A 62 -7.21 -10.47 -19.99
N LEU A 63 -6.95 -10.59 -18.68
CA LEU A 63 -7.16 -9.49 -17.73
C LEU A 63 -6.25 -8.30 -18.04
N GLN A 64 -5.02 -8.55 -18.49
CA GLN A 64 -4.10 -7.51 -18.92
C GLN A 64 -4.56 -6.83 -20.23
N GLN A 65 -5.08 -7.59 -21.20
CA GLN A 65 -5.57 -7.03 -22.47
C GLN A 65 -6.76 -6.09 -22.30
N GLU A 66 -7.55 -6.30 -21.26
CA GLU A 66 -8.73 -5.50 -20.94
C GLU A 66 -8.43 -4.38 -19.93
N ASP A 67 -7.14 -4.15 -19.59
CA ASP A 67 -6.66 -3.10 -18.69
C ASP A 67 -7.33 -3.10 -17.29
N VAL A 68 -7.73 -4.28 -16.78
CA VAL A 68 -8.43 -4.41 -15.49
C VAL A 68 -7.46 -4.55 -14.30
N LEU A 69 -6.18 -4.80 -14.56
CA LEU A 69 -5.19 -5.10 -13.52
C LEU A 69 -4.66 -3.84 -12.83
N PRO A 70 -4.68 -3.78 -11.48
CA PRO A 70 -4.05 -2.70 -10.73
C PRO A 70 -2.55 -2.61 -11.05
N ALA A 71 -2.04 -1.42 -11.35
CA ALA A 71 -0.64 -1.19 -11.72
C ALA A 71 0.35 -1.82 -10.71
N LYS A 72 0.04 -1.73 -9.42
CA LYS A 72 0.86 -2.28 -8.33
C LYS A 72 1.03 -3.80 -8.40
N MET A 73 0.04 -4.53 -8.92
CA MET A 73 0.08 -6.00 -9.02
C MET A 73 0.68 -6.48 -10.34
N GLN A 74 0.71 -5.66 -11.39
CA GLN A 74 1.14 -6.11 -12.72
C GLN A 74 2.57 -6.66 -12.72
N SER A 75 3.50 -6.00 -12.00
CA SER A 75 4.90 -6.47 -11.91
C SER A 75 5.01 -7.80 -11.17
N GLU A 76 4.26 -7.98 -10.09
CA GLU A 76 4.26 -9.22 -9.28
C GLU A 76 3.67 -10.40 -10.07
N ILE A 77 2.55 -10.18 -10.77
CA ILE A 77 1.95 -11.17 -11.65
C ILE A 77 2.92 -11.53 -12.77
N LEU A 78 3.52 -10.53 -13.42
CA LEU A 78 4.48 -10.76 -14.50
C LEU A 78 5.69 -11.56 -14.03
N GLU A 79 6.24 -11.24 -12.85
CA GLU A 79 7.36 -11.98 -12.26
C GLU A 79 7.01 -13.45 -12.09
N LYS A 80 5.82 -13.73 -11.56
CA LYS A 80 5.34 -15.10 -11.41
C LYS A 80 5.13 -15.80 -12.76
N VAL A 81 4.60 -15.10 -13.76
CA VAL A 81 4.45 -15.64 -15.12
C VAL A 81 5.81 -15.98 -15.74
N VAL A 82 6.83 -15.15 -15.53
CA VAL A 82 8.19 -15.37 -16.05
C VAL A 82 8.81 -16.64 -15.47
N GLU A 83 8.60 -16.93 -14.17
CA GLU A 83 9.03 -18.21 -13.58
C GLU A 83 8.44 -19.42 -14.33
N HIS A 84 7.19 -19.32 -14.78
CA HIS A 84 6.50 -20.37 -15.53
C HIS A 84 6.99 -20.57 -16.97
N LEU A 85 7.88 -19.72 -17.50
CA LEU A 85 8.55 -19.98 -18.77
C LEU A 85 9.44 -21.23 -18.71
N THR A 86 9.87 -21.61 -17.51
CA THR A 86 10.71 -22.81 -17.28
C THR A 86 9.91 -24.00 -16.74
N ASP A 87 8.59 -23.95 -16.81
CA ASP A 87 7.71 -24.99 -16.29
C ASP A 87 8.00 -26.36 -16.91
N LYS A 88 7.83 -27.44 -16.14
CA LYS A 88 7.95 -28.82 -16.64
C LYS A 88 6.97 -29.11 -17.78
N ALA A 89 5.76 -28.57 -17.69
CA ALA A 89 4.69 -28.83 -18.65
C ALA A 89 4.70 -27.84 -19.81
N SER A 90 4.77 -28.37 -21.03
CA SER A 90 4.81 -27.61 -22.29
C SER A 90 3.66 -26.62 -22.46
N ASN A 91 2.45 -27.03 -22.10
CA ASN A 91 1.26 -26.18 -22.18
C ASN A 91 1.33 -24.96 -21.24
N VAL A 92 2.02 -25.08 -20.10
CA VAL A 92 2.23 -23.98 -19.16
C VAL A 92 3.28 -23.03 -19.70
N ARG A 93 4.43 -23.53 -20.19
CA ARG A 93 5.46 -22.69 -20.83
C ARG A 93 4.90 -21.89 -22.00
N LYS A 94 4.10 -22.53 -22.87
CA LYS A 94 3.40 -21.84 -23.96
C LYS A 94 2.48 -20.73 -23.45
N ALA A 95 1.66 -21.02 -22.43
CA ALA A 95 0.76 -20.03 -21.85
C ALA A 95 1.53 -18.85 -21.24
N ALA A 96 2.64 -19.12 -20.56
CA ALA A 96 3.52 -18.10 -20.00
C ALA A 96 4.12 -17.23 -21.09
N ALA A 97 4.63 -17.81 -22.19
CA ALA A 97 5.19 -17.05 -23.30
C ALA A 97 4.18 -16.07 -23.92
N ILE A 98 2.96 -16.53 -24.15
CA ILE A 98 1.84 -15.69 -24.62
C ILE A 98 1.54 -14.57 -23.62
N CYS A 99 1.52 -14.89 -22.32
CA CYS A 99 1.17 -13.94 -21.28
C CYS A 99 2.24 -12.85 -21.14
N VAL A 100 3.53 -13.19 -21.12
CA VAL A 100 4.62 -12.21 -21.09
C VAL A 100 4.56 -11.28 -22.31
N ARG A 101 4.31 -11.83 -23.52
CA ARG A 101 4.07 -11.00 -24.72
C ARG A 101 2.88 -10.07 -24.54
N SER A 102 1.76 -10.57 -24.01
CA SER A 102 0.56 -9.77 -23.76
C SER A 102 0.82 -8.59 -22.83
N PHE A 103 1.56 -8.82 -21.74
CA PHE A 103 1.99 -7.77 -20.80
C PHE A 103 2.89 -6.73 -21.44
N LEU A 104 3.80 -7.14 -22.33
CA LEU A 104 4.60 -6.21 -23.11
C LEU A 104 3.74 -5.36 -24.06
N GLU A 105 2.84 -6.00 -24.82
CA GLU A 105 2.02 -5.32 -25.82
C GLU A 105 0.98 -4.36 -25.21
N HIS A 106 0.45 -4.69 -24.04
CA HIS A 106 -0.57 -3.92 -23.31
C HIS A 106 -0.01 -3.29 -22.04
N ASN A 107 1.24 -2.79 -22.10
CA ASN A 107 1.89 -2.20 -20.93
C ASN A 107 1.37 -0.76 -20.65
N PRO A 108 1.31 -0.32 -19.38
CA PRO A 108 0.86 1.03 -19.02
C PRO A 108 1.95 2.11 -19.16
N PHE A 109 3.17 1.74 -19.56
CA PHE A 109 4.37 2.60 -19.54
C PHE A 109 4.73 3.20 -20.91
N GLY A 110 3.96 2.89 -21.95
CA GLY A 110 4.08 3.48 -23.27
C GLY A 110 4.91 2.66 -24.27
N SER A 111 5.31 3.31 -25.38
CA SER A 111 5.90 2.63 -26.54
C SER A 111 7.43 2.56 -26.54
N GLU A 112 8.12 3.40 -25.76
CA GLU A 112 9.60 3.38 -25.66
C GLU A 112 10.03 2.89 -24.27
N LEU A 113 10.31 1.60 -24.17
CA LEU A 113 10.59 0.90 -22.92
C LEU A 113 12.11 0.74 -22.69
N LYS A 114 12.79 1.87 -22.44
CA LYS A 114 14.24 1.88 -22.17
C LYS A 114 14.50 1.94 -20.67
N LEU A 115 15.07 0.86 -20.12
CA LEU A 115 15.37 0.74 -18.69
C LEU A 115 16.21 1.91 -18.18
N LYS A 116 17.32 2.23 -18.85
CA LYS A 116 18.21 3.34 -18.45
C LYS A 116 17.50 4.69 -18.38
N LYS A 117 16.64 5.00 -19.36
CA LYS A 117 15.88 6.26 -19.37
C LYS A 117 14.92 6.33 -18.18
N MET A 118 14.25 5.22 -17.87
CA MET A 118 13.31 5.15 -16.74
C MET A 118 14.04 5.21 -15.39
N GLU A 119 15.22 4.59 -15.27
CA GLU A 119 16.06 4.68 -14.07
C GLU A 119 16.61 6.10 -13.85
N GLU A 120 17.05 6.78 -14.91
CA GLU A 120 17.48 8.19 -14.85
C GLU A 120 16.31 9.11 -14.46
N ALA A 121 15.12 8.89 -15.02
CA ALA A 121 13.91 9.63 -14.66
C ALA A 121 13.53 9.38 -13.19
N LEU A 122 13.52 8.12 -12.74
CA LEU A 122 13.26 7.78 -11.34
C LEU A 122 14.23 8.48 -10.40
N ALA A 123 15.54 8.40 -10.67
CA ALA A 123 16.55 9.04 -9.82
C ALA A 123 16.36 10.56 -9.73
N LYS A 124 16.01 11.20 -10.85
CA LYS A 124 15.73 12.65 -10.89
C LYS A 124 14.47 13.01 -10.10
N GLU A 125 13.37 12.30 -10.33
CA GLU A 125 12.09 12.61 -9.68
C GLU A 125 12.09 12.24 -8.19
N SER A 126 12.77 11.16 -7.78
CA SER A 126 13.00 10.81 -6.37
C SER A 126 13.83 11.86 -5.66
N LYS A 127 14.90 12.36 -6.28
CA LYS A 127 15.69 13.46 -5.70
C LYS A 127 14.85 14.74 -5.56
N SER A 128 14.06 15.08 -6.57
CA SER A 128 13.14 16.23 -6.50
C SER A 128 12.10 16.06 -5.38
N TYR A 129 11.57 14.84 -5.20
CA TYR A 129 10.66 14.51 -4.11
C TYR A 129 11.33 14.65 -2.74
N GLU A 130 12.55 14.14 -2.57
CA GLU A 130 13.32 14.28 -1.34
C GLU A 130 13.59 15.75 -1.00
N GLU A 131 14.02 16.56 -1.98
CA GLU A 131 14.25 18.00 -1.78
C GLU A 131 12.95 18.75 -1.43
N MET A 132 11.80 18.33 -1.99
CA MET A 132 10.50 18.87 -1.62
C MET A 132 10.11 18.44 -0.20
N MET A 133 10.25 17.15 0.12
CA MET A 133 9.98 16.61 1.46
C MET A 133 10.85 17.28 2.53
N GLU A 134 12.14 17.47 2.28
CA GLU A 134 13.06 18.13 3.21
C GLU A 134 12.61 19.56 3.50
N LYS A 135 12.31 20.36 2.46
CA LYS A 135 11.79 21.73 2.63
C LYS A 135 10.43 21.80 3.35
N HIS A 136 9.59 20.79 3.18
CA HIS A 136 8.28 20.72 3.84
C HIS A 136 8.37 20.16 5.27
N CYS A 137 9.33 19.27 5.57
CA CYS A 137 9.52 18.67 6.88
C CYS A 137 10.43 19.49 7.80
N GLU A 138 11.39 20.26 7.27
CA GLU A 138 12.34 21.07 8.06
C GLU A 138 11.64 22.06 9.03
N PRO A 139 10.57 22.79 8.65
CA PRO A 139 9.84 23.67 9.57
C PRO A 139 8.97 22.91 10.59
N HIS A 140 8.64 21.65 10.33
CA HIS A 140 7.75 20.84 11.17
C HIS A 140 8.50 19.96 12.15
N ILE A 141 9.67 19.45 11.77
CA ILE A 141 10.61 18.76 12.66
C ILE A 141 11.06 19.72 13.76
N GLU A 142 11.31 20.99 13.43
CA GLU A 142 11.71 22.00 14.43
C GLU A 142 10.57 22.28 15.43
N LYS A 143 9.33 22.47 14.95
CA LYS A 143 8.14 22.63 15.82
C LYS A 143 7.82 21.39 16.65
N LEU A 144 8.13 20.20 16.14
CA LEU A 144 8.00 18.94 16.88
C LEU A 144 9.03 18.87 18.00
N LYS A 145 10.30 19.26 17.74
CA LYS A 145 11.33 19.37 18.77
C LYS A 145 10.94 20.37 19.86
N GLU A 146 10.45 21.55 19.48
CA GLU A 146 9.94 22.56 20.42
C GLU A 146 8.76 22.02 21.25
N SER A 147 7.80 21.36 20.61
CA SER A 147 6.62 20.80 21.29
C SER A 147 6.98 19.61 22.20
N GLN A 148 7.99 18.83 21.82
CA GLN A 148 8.56 17.73 22.60
C GLN A 148 9.38 18.25 23.79
N GLU A 149 10.05 19.40 23.65
CA GLU A 149 10.72 20.11 24.74
C GLU A 149 9.71 20.68 25.74
N VAL A 150 8.63 21.30 25.25
CA VAL A 150 7.50 21.75 26.10
C VAL A 150 6.89 20.55 26.85
N TRP A 151 6.67 19.41 26.19
CA TRP A 151 6.20 18.19 26.84
C TRP A 151 7.17 17.72 27.93
N ASN A 152 8.47 17.71 27.65
CA ASN A 152 9.48 17.29 28.61
C ASN A 152 9.51 18.18 29.87
N ASN A 153 9.13 19.45 29.75
CA ASN A 153 9.04 20.37 30.88
C ASN A 153 7.75 20.19 31.71
N ILE A 154 6.63 19.82 31.10
CA ILE A 154 5.33 19.70 31.79
C ILE A 154 5.00 18.27 32.25
N LYS A 155 5.64 17.24 31.67
CA LYS A 155 5.28 15.82 31.92
C LYS A 155 5.41 15.42 33.39
N ASP A 156 6.37 15.96 34.12
CA ASP A 156 6.60 15.61 35.53
C ASP A 156 5.57 16.26 36.45
N GLU A 157 5.05 17.45 36.07
CA GLU A 157 3.95 18.11 36.78
C GLU A 157 2.63 17.36 36.55
N ILE A 158 2.37 16.96 35.30
CA ILE A 158 1.19 16.15 34.94
C ILE A 158 1.23 14.79 35.62
N ALA A 159 2.40 14.14 35.66
CA ALA A 159 2.57 12.85 36.33
C ALA A 159 2.24 12.91 37.82
N LYS A 160 2.61 13.99 38.52
CA LYS A 160 2.24 14.21 39.93
C LYS A 160 0.73 14.42 40.11
N VAL A 161 0.10 15.14 39.18
CA VAL A 161 -1.35 15.37 39.19
C VAL A 161 -2.11 14.06 38.94
N ILE A 162 -1.63 13.22 38.02
CA ILE A 162 -2.20 11.89 37.78
C ILE A 162 -2.03 11.00 39.02
N GLU A 163 -0.84 10.96 39.63
CA GLU A 163 -0.62 10.20 40.87
C GLU A 163 -1.56 10.66 42.00
N ASN A 164 -1.71 11.97 42.20
CA ASN A 164 -2.62 12.51 43.21
C ASN A 164 -4.10 12.21 42.90
N ASN A 165 -4.50 12.26 41.63
CA ASN A 165 -5.87 12.00 41.21
C ASN A 165 -6.23 10.50 41.24
N LEU A 166 -5.26 9.61 41.01
CA LEU A 166 -5.42 8.17 41.21
C LEU A 166 -5.49 7.81 42.70
N ASN A 167 -4.69 8.46 43.55
CA ASN A 167 -4.70 8.23 45.00
C ASN A 167 -5.95 8.79 45.72
N GLN A 168 -6.70 9.70 45.09
CA GLN A 168 -7.93 10.29 45.65
C GLN A 168 -9.21 9.53 45.26
N ASN A 169 -9.11 8.53 44.37
CA ASN A 169 -10.26 7.86 43.77
C ASN A 169 -10.74 6.58 44.51
N ASP A 170 -10.23 6.28 45.71
CA ASP A 170 -10.66 5.09 46.47
C ASP A 170 -12.00 5.26 47.21
N ASP A 171 -12.66 6.43 47.18
CA ASP A 171 -13.83 6.70 48.05
C ASP A 171 -15.01 7.51 47.44
N ASN A 172 -15.09 7.76 46.12
CA ASN A 172 -16.33 8.35 45.55
C ASN A 172 -16.70 7.77 44.19
N ASP A 173 -17.73 6.91 44.24
CA ASP A 173 -18.58 6.48 43.13
C ASP A 173 -19.23 7.66 42.39
N GLU A 174 -19.49 7.44 41.09
CA GLU A 174 -20.59 8.07 40.33
C GLU A 174 -20.68 9.62 40.31
N GLU A 175 -19.78 10.28 39.56
CA GLU A 175 -20.16 11.52 38.88
C GLU A 175 -20.21 11.27 37.36
N GLU A 176 -21.42 11.03 36.84
CA GLU A 176 -21.76 11.31 35.43
C GLU A 176 -21.48 12.80 35.14
N ASN A 177 -20.23 13.11 34.82
CA ASN A 177 -19.88 14.41 34.28
C ASN A 177 -20.15 14.36 32.78
N ASP A 178 -21.36 14.79 32.40
CA ASP A 178 -21.76 15.12 31.03
C ASP A 178 -20.88 16.29 30.51
N LEU A 179 -19.63 15.98 30.18
CA LEU A 179 -18.75 16.86 29.44
C LEU A 179 -19.26 16.87 28.00
N ASN A 180 -20.18 17.79 27.71
CA ASN A 180 -20.73 18.05 26.37
C ASN A 180 -19.69 18.68 25.42
N VAL A 181 -18.50 18.08 25.35
CA VAL A 181 -17.43 18.42 24.41
C VAL A 181 -17.52 17.42 23.26
N PRO A 182 -17.81 17.86 22.03
CA PRO A 182 -17.78 16.98 20.87
C PRO A 182 -16.45 16.23 20.80
N THR A 183 -16.49 14.93 20.53
CA THR A 183 -15.31 14.04 20.51
C THR A 183 -14.15 14.60 19.69
N ASP A 184 -14.45 15.30 18.60
CA ASP A 184 -13.48 15.92 17.69
C ASP A 184 -12.73 17.14 18.29
N GLN A 185 -13.29 17.77 19.32
CA GLN A 185 -12.73 18.96 19.96
C GLN A 185 -11.91 18.64 21.22
N ILE A 186 -12.01 17.42 21.75
CA ILE A 186 -11.29 16.95 22.94
C ILE A 186 -9.77 17.24 22.85
N PRO A 187 -9.06 16.98 21.73
CA PRO A 187 -7.62 17.27 21.65
C PRO A 187 -7.29 18.77 21.80
N SER A 188 -8.11 19.65 21.22
CA SER A 188 -7.91 21.11 21.28
C SER A 188 -8.17 21.67 22.68
N VAL A 189 -9.18 21.12 23.36
CA VAL A 189 -9.55 21.48 24.72
C VAL A 189 -8.46 21.05 25.71
N VAL A 190 -7.96 19.81 25.59
CA VAL A 190 -6.83 19.31 26.40
C VAL A 190 -5.59 20.19 26.20
N GLN A 191 -5.25 20.55 24.97
CA GLN A 191 -4.11 21.43 24.71
C GLN A 191 -4.26 22.82 25.34
N THR A 192 -5.47 23.38 25.33
CA THR A 192 -5.76 24.68 25.96
C THR A 192 -5.55 24.61 27.46
N TYR A 193 -6.03 23.55 28.11
CA TYR A 193 -5.82 23.33 29.53
C TYR A 193 -4.36 23.08 29.90
N LEU A 194 -3.59 22.39 29.06
CA LEU A 194 -2.13 22.24 29.24
C LEU A 194 -1.41 23.60 29.16
N LYS A 195 -1.81 24.50 28.25
CA LYS A 195 -1.25 25.86 28.15
C LYS A 195 -1.61 26.75 29.34
N GLU A 196 -2.83 26.61 29.84
CA GLU A 196 -3.33 27.35 31.00
C GLU A 196 -2.86 26.76 32.34
N LYS A 197 -2.05 25.69 32.33
CA LYS A 197 -1.59 24.95 33.51
C LYS A 197 -2.71 24.36 34.37
N LYS A 198 -3.88 24.11 33.77
CA LYS A 198 -5.04 23.46 34.41
C LYS A 198 -4.94 21.95 34.21
N TYR A 199 -3.95 21.35 34.86
CA TYR A 199 -3.62 19.93 34.63
C TYR A 199 -4.68 18.96 35.16
N GLU A 200 -5.39 19.31 36.24
CA GLU A 200 -6.47 18.48 36.80
C GLU A 200 -7.63 18.32 35.79
N GLU A 201 -7.99 19.41 35.12
CA GLU A 201 -9.10 19.44 34.16
C GLU A 201 -8.71 18.72 32.87
N ALA A 202 -7.45 18.84 32.45
CA ALA A 202 -6.90 18.08 31.34
C ALA A 202 -6.93 16.57 31.60
N VAL A 203 -6.60 16.13 32.82
CA VAL A 203 -6.64 14.71 33.21
C VAL A 203 -8.07 14.18 33.25
N LYS A 204 -9.03 14.94 33.79
CA LYS A 204 -10.46 14.55 33.83
C LYS A 204 -11.04 14.34 32.43
N ILE A 205 -10.79 15.27 31.51
CA ILE A 205 -11.24 15.17 30.12
C ILE A 205 -10.55 14.00 29.39
N THR A 206 -9.29 13.74 29.71
CA THR A 206 -8.56 12.60 29.13
C THR A 206 -9.08 11.26 29.65
N LYS A 207 -9.44 11.15 30.94
CA LYS A 207 -10.12 9.97 31.49
C LYS A 207 -11.43 9.68 30.75
N HIS A 208 -12.26 10.72 30.58
CA HIS A 208 -13.48 10.62 29.79
C HIS A 208 -13.19 10.22 28.32
N ALA A 209 -12.15 10.77 27.70
CA ALA A 209 -11.77 10.38 26.35
C ALA A 209 -11.37 8.90 26.24
N VAL A 210 -10.69 8.35 27.24
CA VAL A 210 -10.29 6.93 27.27
C VAL A 210 -11.49 5.98 27.40
N GLU A 211 -12.55 6.41 28.10
CA GLU A 211 -13.76 5.61 28.32
C GLU A 211 -14.70 5.60 27.11
N TYR A 212 -14.86 6.74 26.43
CA TYR A 212 -15.92 6.93 25.42
C TYR A 212 -15.42 7.05 23.97
N VAL A 213 -14.12 7.27 23.73
CA VAL A 213 -13.55 7.46 22.37
C VAL A 213 -12.90 6.17 21.87
N LYS A 214 -13.41 5.63 20.75
CA LYS A 214 -12.95 4.36 20.17
C LYS A 214 -11.46 4.37 19.82
N GLU A 215 -10.94 5.49 19.35
CA GLU A 215 -9.54 5.70 18.98
C GLU A 215 -8.61 5.55 20.19
N CYS A 216 -9.07 5.94 21.39
CA CYS A 216 -8.32 5.77 22.63
C CYS A 216 -8.37 4.32 23.15
N SER A 217 -9.43 3.57 22.82
CA SER A 217 -9.55 2.15 23.20
C SER A 217 -8.52 1.25 22.49
N HIS A 218 -8.09 1.57 21.27
CA HIS A 218 -7.05 0.83 20.55
C HIS A 218 -5.66 0.93 21.21
N LEU A 219 -5.35 2.08 21.83
CA LEU A 219 -4.13 2.29 22.62
C LEU A 219 -4.13 1.49 23.92
N ARG A 220 -5.31 1.25 24.51
CA ARG A 220 -5.48 0.39 25.68
C ARG A 220 -5.24 -1.08 25.36
N ASN A 221 -5.68 -1.55 24.18
CA ASN A 221 -5.54 -2.94 23.75
C ASN A 221 -4.12 -3.34 23.31
N THR A 222 -3.22 -2.36 23.12
CA THR A 222 -1.83 -2.57 22.69
C THR A 222 -0.84 -2.70 23.86
N MET A 223 -1.30 -2.59 25.11
CA MET A 223 -0.47 -2.72 26.32
C MET A 223 -0.61 -4.10 26.96
N GLU A 224 0.52 -4.79 27.24
CA GLU A 224 0.54 -6.09 27.94
C GLU A 224 0.07 -5.99 29.41
N HIS A 225 0.31 -4.85 30.06
CA HIS A 225 -0.14 -4.53 31.42
C HIS A 225 -0.74 -3.13 31.44
N VAL A 226 -1.98 -2.98 31.93
CA VAL A 226 -2.70 -1.71 31.95
C VAL A 226 -2.32 -0.94 33.22
N ASP A 227 -1.20 -0.20 33.17
CA ASP A 227 -0.95 0.88 34.14
C ASP A 227 -1.75 2.11 33.70
N GLU A 228 -2.80 2.46 34.45
CA GLU A 228 -3.71 3.57 34.16
C GLU A 228 -2.97 4.91 34.08
N ARG A 229 -1.90 5.07 34.88
CA ARG A 229 -1.02 6.24 34.81
C ARG A 229 -0.31 6.32 33.46
N GLU A 230 0.24 5.20 33.01
CA GLU A 230 0.98 5.12 31.74
C GLU A 230 0.05 5.37 30.54
N LEU A 231 -1.17 4.83 30.59
CA LEU A 231 -2.21 5.04 29.59
C LEU A 231 -2.62 6.52 29.50
N LEU A 232 -2.94 7.16 30.64
CA LEU A 232 -3.31 8.58 30.67
C LEU A 232 -2.16 9.47 30.18
N MET A 233 -0.92 9.18 30.60
CA MET A 233 0.25 9.92 30.14
C MET A 233 0.45 9.80 28.62
N LYS A 234 0.25 8.60 28.04
CA LYS A 234 0.34 8.39 26.59
C LYS A 234 -0.77 9.08 25.82
N VAL A 235 -1.99 9.09 26.33
CA VAL A 235 -3.13 9.74 25.66
C VAL A 235 -3.01 11.26 25.73
N ILE A 236 -2.65 11.83 26.89
CA ILE A 236 -2.37 13.28 27.01
C ILE A 236 -1.20 13.67 26.11
N ARG A 237 -0.14 12.86 26.06
CA ARG A 237 0.98 13.08 25.14
C ARG A 237 0.49 13.06 23.69
N ASN A 238 -0.34 12.10 23.30
CA ASN A 238 -0.88 12.01 21.96
C ASN A 238 -1.79 13.20 21.63
N PHE A 239 -2.59 13.70 22.57
CA PHE A 239 -3.39 14.91 22.38
C PHE A 239 -2.53 16.18 22.27
N HIS A 240 -1.48 16.30 23.09
CA HIS A 240 -0.50 17.37 23.01
C HIS A 240 0.29 17.33 21.69
N LEU A 241 0.61 16.13 21.21
CA LEU A 241 1.28 15.88 19.94
C LEU A 241 0.33 15.78 18.73
N ASN A 242 -1.00 15.82 18.92
CA ASN A 242 -2.01 15.70 17.84
C ASN A 242 -1.97 16.88 16.85
N ILE A 243 -1.12 17.88 17.14
CA ILE A 243 -0.58 18.83 16.18
C ILE A 243 -0.04 18.12 14.92
N PHE A 244 0.46 16.88 15.00
CA PHE A 244 1.00 16.15 13.84
C PHE A 244 -0.05 15.80 12.76
N ASN A 245 -1.24 15.33 13.16
CA ASN A 245 -2.33 15.06 12.22
C ASN A 245 -2.94 16.35 11.64
N GLN A 246 -2.89 17.44 12.42
CA GLN A 246 -3.37 18.75 11.99
C GLN A 246 -2.35 19.52 11.14
N LEU A 247 -1.04 19.28 11.30
CA LEU A 247 0.03 19.80 10.43
C LEU A 247 0.00 19.14 9.05
N LEU A 248 -0.27 17.83 8.99
CA LEU A 248 -0.42 17.11 7.72
C LEU A 248 -1.61 17.62 6.89
N SER A 249 -2.66 18.13 7.55
CA SER A 249 -3.82 18.74 6.90
C SER A 249 -3.65 20.23 6.53
N LEU A 250 -2.51 20.84 6.89
CA LEU A 250 -2.18 22.25 6.65
C LEU A 250 -0.99 22.47 5.71
N THR A 251 -0.64 21.51 4.85
CA THR A 251 -0.02 21.90 3.58
C THR A 251 -0.92 22.95 2.92
N ASN A 252 -0.38 24.02 2.35
CA ASN A 252 -1.15 24.81 1.38
C ASN A 252 -1.77 23.81 0.40
N ARG A 253 -3.07 23.92 0.08
CA ARG A 253 -3.75 22.95 -0.82
C ARG A 253 -2.96 22.72 -2.12
N GLU A 254 -2.24 23.75 -2.58
CA GLU A 254 -1.36 23.70 -3.74
C GLU A 254 -0.08 22.90 -3.49
N ASP A 255 0.61 23.15 -2.38
CA ASP A 255 1.88 22.48 -2.03
C ASP A 255 1.69 20.98 -1.72
N GLY A 256 0.61 20.62 -1.00
CA GLY A 256 0.26 19.22 -0.73
C GLY A 256 -0.16 18.47 -2.00
N ALA A 257 -0.89 19.13 -2.90
CA ALA A 257 -1.22 18.55 -4.21
C ALA A 257 0.03 18.38 -5.09
N HIS A 258 0.98 19.32 -5.04
CA HIS A 258 2.26 19.21 -5.74
C HIS A 258 3.09 18.04 -5.22
N LEU A 259 3.16 17.85 -3.91
CA LEU A 259 3.88 16.74 -3.29
C LEU A 259 3.24 15.39 -3.63
N SER A 260 1.90 15.29 -3.58
CA SER A 260 1.16 14.08 -3.97
C SER A 260 1.42 13.71 -5.43
N LYS A 261 1.37 14.69 -6.34
CA LYS A 261 1.69 14.46 -7.77
C LYS A 261 3.13 14.01 -7.97
N GLN A 262 4.07 14.60 -7.24
CA GLN A 262 5.47 14.22 -7.31
C GLN A 262 5.68 12.77 -6.81
N GLN A 263 4.98 12.39 -5.73
CA GLN A 263 4.98 11.02 -5.23
C GLN A 263 4.39 10.04 -6.26
N GLU A 264 3.26 10.38 -6.89
CA GLU A 264 2.65 9.56 -7.95
C GLU A 264 3.62 9.34 -9.13
N LEU A 265 4.41 10.36 -9.51
CA LEU A 265 5.44 10.22 -10.53
C LEU A 265 6.58 9.30 -10.11
N VAL A 266 7.03 9.39 -8.85
CA VAL A 266 8.05 8.48 -8.29
C VAL A 266 7.54 7.04 -8.29
N ASP A 267 6.31 6.82 -7.84
CA ASP A 267 5.67 5.50 -7.85
C ASP A 267 5.55 4.96 -9.28
N TYR A 268 5.12 5.80 -10.23
CA TYR A 268 5.01 5.43 -11.65
C TYR A 268 6.35 4.97 -12.24
N TYR A 269 7.43 5.76 -12.10
CA TYR A 269 8.74 5.38 -12.62
C TYR A 269 9.34 4.20 -11.84
N GLY A 270 9.05 4.09 -10.55
CA GLY A 270 9.45 2.96 -9.72
C GLY A 270 8.85 1.65 -10.22
N ASP A 271 7.55 1.65 -10.50
CA ASP A 271 6.84 0.48 -11.03
C ASP A 271 7.23 0.19 -12.48
N ALA A 272 7.48 1.20 -13.31
CA ALA A 272 8.01 1.03 -14.66
C ALA A 272 9.38 0.33 -14.65
N VAL A 273 10.30 0.76 -13.78
CA VAL A 273 11.63 0.15 -13.64
C VAL A 273 11.52 -1.30 -13.18
N LYS A 274 10.66 -1.61 -12.19
CA LYS A 274 10.41 -3.00 -11.76
C LYS A 274 9.89 -3.85 -12.90
N PHE A 275 8.86 -3.37 -13.61
CA PHE A 275 8.27 -4.07 -14.74
C PHE A 275 9.32 -4.39 -15.82
N LEU A 276 10.16 -3.42 -16.18
CA LEU A 276 11.21 -3.61 -17.18
C LEU A 276 12.28 -4.61 -16.75
N LYS A 277 12.67 -4.60 -15.47
CA LYS A 277 13.62 -5.59 -14.93
C LYS A 277 13.07 -7.01 -14.99
N VAL A 278 11.80 -7.18 -14.67
CA VAL A 278 11.11 -8.46 -14.79
C VAL A 278 11.01 -8.88 -16.26
N LEU A 279 10.73 -7.95 -17.16
CA LEU A 279 10.67 -8.25 -18.59
C LEU A 279 12.03 -8.66 -19.16
N GLU A 280 13.12 -8.02 -18.71
CA GLU A 280 14.48 -8.42 -19.08
C GLU A 280 14.84 -9.82 -18.57
N SER A 281 14.37 -10.21 -17.37
CA SER A 281 14.61 -11.56 -16.84
C SER A 281 13.89 -12.65 -17.64
N ALA A 282 12.84 -12.30 -18.42
CA ALA A 282 12.16 -13.21 -19.33
C ALA A 282 12.96 -13.54 -20.60
N ILE A 283 14.00 -12.77 -20.94
CA ILE A 283 14.72 -12.90 -22.21
C ILE A 283 15.45 -14.24 -22.32
N GLU A 284 16.17 -14.67 -21.29
CA GLU A 284 16.92 -15.94 -21.32
C GLU A 284 15.97 -17.15 -21.39
N PRO A 285 14.92 -17.28 -20.54
CA PRO A 285 13.95 -18.36 -20.70
C PRO A 285 13.23 -18.36 -22.06
N MET A 286 12.94 -17.18 -22.63
CA MET A 286 12.37 -17.09 -23.98
C MET A 286 13.35 -17.53 -25.06
N ARG A 287 14.64 -17.26 -24.88
CA ARG A 287 15.69 -17.75 -25.78
C ARG A 287 15.77 -19.27 -25.75
N ASP A 288 15.70 -19.88 -24.56
CA ASP A 288 15.65 -21.35 -24.42
C ASP A 288 14.44 -21.95 -25.14
N LEU A 289 13.29 -21.26 -25.14
CA LEU A 289 12.08 -21.70 -25.84
C LEU A 289 12.22 -21.67 -27.37
N LEU A 290 13.13 -20.87 -27.94
CA LEU A 290 13.43 -20.90 -29.38
C LEU A 290 14.04 -22.24 -29.80
N ASP A 291 14.76 -22.90 -28.90
CA ASP A 291 15.36 -24.22 -29.14
C ASP A 291 14.41 -25.38 -28.75
N SER A 292 13.18 -25.07 -28.33
CA SER A 292 12.19 -26.08 -27.94
C SER A 292 11.80 -26.97 -29.12
N VAL A 293 11.72 -28.28 -28.87
CA VAL A 293 11.16 -29.25 -29.82
C VAL A 293 9.67 -29.02 -30.10
N ASN A 294 8.97 -28.30 -29.22
CA ASN A 294 7.57 -27.96 -29.40
C ASN A 294 7.45 -26.70 -30.27
N ILE A 295 7.07 -26.89 -31.54
CA ILE A 295 6.91 -25.82 -32.53
C ILE A 295 5.99 -24.70 -32.02
N SER A 296 4.94 -25.03 -31.28
CA SER A 296 4.05 -24.00 -30.73
C SER A 296 4.73 -23.13 -29.68
N GLU A 297 5.63 -23.66 -28.83
CA GLU A 297 6.37 -22.84 -27.86
C GLU A 297 7.37 -21.92 -28.57
N MET A 298 8.11 -22.49 -29.52
CA MET A 298 9.06 -21.76 -30.34
C MET A 298 8.40 -20.59 -31.07
N GLN A 299 7.21 -20.78 -31.64
CA GLN A 299 6.45 -19.73 -32.32
C GLN A 299 6.10 -18.56 -31.38
N GLU A 300 5.64 -18.85 -30.14
CA GLU A 300 5.35 -17.78 -29.18
C GLU A 300 6.62 -17.03 -28.75
N ALA A 301 7.75 -17.72 -28.60
CA ALA A 301 9.03 -17.09 -28.30
C ALA A 301 9.50 -16.18 -29.44
N VAL A 302 9.35 -16.60 -30.70
CA VAL A 302 9.63 -15.75 -31.87
C VAL A 302 8.77 -14.49 -31.85
N GLU A 303 7.46 -14.64 -31.60
CA GLU A 303 6.55 -13.49 -31.54
C GLU A 303 6.87 -12.54 -30.38
N PHE A 304 7.30 -13.07 -29.23
CA PHE A 304 7.82 -12.26 -28.13
C PHE A 304 9.04 -11.42 -28.58
N PHE A 305 10.04 -12.02 -29.24
CA PHE A 305 11.21 -11.26 -29.73
C PHE A 305 10.85 -10.23 -30.81
N VAL A 306 9.83 -10.51 -31.63
CA VAL A 306 9.29 -9.51 -32.56
C VAL A 306 8.66 -8.34 -31.80
N ALA A 307 7.93 -8.60 -30.73
CA ALA A 307 7.34 -7.56 -29.89
C ALA A 307 8.41 -6.73 -29.18
N THR A 308 9.41 -7.36 -28.54
CA THR A 308 10.48 -6.65 -27.83
C THR A 308 11.31 -5.75 -28.76
N TYR A 309 11.51 -6.16 -30.01
CA TYR A 309 12.13 -5.32 -31.03
C TYR A 309 11.29 -4.06 -31.33
N LYS A 310 9.96 -4.17 -31.41
CA LYS A 310 9.06 -3.02 -31.62
C LYS A 310 9.12 -2.01 -30.47
N PHE A 311 9.25 -2.48 -29.23
CA PHE A 311 9.34 -1.65 -28.02
C PHE A 311 10.77 -1.17 -27.70
N ASN A 312 11.76 -1.54 -28.52
CA ASN A 312 13.16 -1.11 -28.44
C ASN A 312 13.83 -1.45 -27.09
N ILE A 313 13.60 -2.67 -26.61
CA ILE A 313 14.23 -3.21 -25.39
C ILE A 313 15.69 -3.59 -25.70
N ASP A 314 16.64 -3.04 -24.94
CA ASP A 314 18.07 -3.10 -25.26
C ASP A 314 18.63 -4.54 -25.31
N ASN A 315 18.17 -5.43 -24.42
CA ASN A 315 18.67 -6.81 -24.30
C ASN A 315 17.98 -7.82 -25.23
N ALA A 316 17.04 -7.37 -26.06
CA ALA A 316 16.25 -8.25 -26.93
C ALA A 316 16.87 -8.49 -28.33
N ARG A 317 18.07 -7.94 -28.58
CA ARG A 317 18.77 -8.03 -29.89
C ARG A 317 19.77 -9.16 -29.97
#